data_AF-A0A318NVL1-F1
#
_entry.id   AF-A0A318NVL1-F1
#
_cell.length_a   1.000
_cell.length_b   1.000
_cell.length_c   1.000
_cell.angle_alpha   90.00
_cell.angle_beta   90.00
_cell.angle_gamma   90.00
#
_symmetry.space_group_name_H-M   'P 1'
#
loop_
_entity.id
_entity.type
_entity.pdbx_description
1 polymer ?
#
loop_
_entity_poly.entity_id
_entity_poly.type
_entity_poly.pdbx_seq_one_letter_code
_entity_poly.pdbx_strand_id
1 'polypeptide(L)'
;MAAAVPIATTPASAESNGGVRVMPLGDSITDGFNVPGGYRIELWQRFTSGGYRIDFVGSQFNGPSSLGDHDHQGHSGWTIAQIDANVVNWLRATNPRTVLLHIGTNDMYGDTSGAPARLATLVDRITNTAPNADVFVATIIPKSGADNQVRGYNAAIPGIVQSRAAAGKRVHLVDMYRALTLSDLADGVHPNATGYRKMAVAWYDALRLVPGSIGGDTPPTTAPPTTAPPTTAPPTTPPPSGGCRVAYTVNAWGNGLTASVSVTNTGSTPVNGWALGFTLPSGQTITSGWNASYSPSSGAVTARNVSYNSTIAANTSVDIGFQATHTGNAGRPSAFTLNGTACAVA
;
A
#
# COMPACT_ATOMS: atom_id res chain seq x y z
N MET A 1 -23.02 -15.74 -49.56
CA MET A 1 -21.76 -15.40 -48.87
C MET A 1 -22.01 -14.10 -48.11
N ALA A 2 -22.21 -14.18 -46.79
CA ALA A 2 -22.46 -13.00 -45.96
C ALA A 2 -21.10 -12.48 -45.47
N ALA A 3 -20.78 -11.23 -45.81
CA ALA A 3 -19.55 -10.57 -45.40
C ALA A 3 -19.57 -10.32 -43.88
N ALA A 4 -18.52 -10.72 -43.19
CA ALA A 4 -18.32 -10.43 -41.78
C ALA A 4 -18.03 -8.93 -41.62
N VAL A 5 -18.88 -8.25 -40.86
CA VAL A 5 -18.65 -6.87 -40.42
C VAL A 5 -17.54 -6.91 -39.36
N PRO A 6 -16.46 -6.11 -39.50
CA PRO A 6 -15.46 -6.01 -38.44
C PRO A 6 -16.11 -5.31 -37.25
N ILE A 7 -16.18 -6.00 -36.12
CA ILE A 7 -16.53 -5.37 -34.84
C ILE A 7 -15.35 -4.47 -34.49
N ALA A 8 -15.56 -3.16 -34.58
CA ALA A 8 -14.63 -2.20 -34.03
C ALA A 8 -14.53 -2.45 -32.52
N THR A 9 -13.41 -2.96 -32.06
CA THR A 9 -13.08 -2.98 -30.63
C THR A 9 -12.92 -1.54 -30.20
N THR A 10 -13.92 -0.98 -29.54
CA THR A 10 -13.76 0.26 -28.79
C THR A 10 -12.63 0.05 -27.80
N PRO A 11 -11.54 0.82 -27.84
CA PRO A 11 -10.53 0.76 -26.78
C PRO A 11 -11.26 1.02 -25.45
N ALA A 12 -10.95 0.23 -24.42
CA ALA A 12 -11.45 0.50 -23.08
C ALA A 12 -11.15 1.97 -22.77
N SER A 13 -12.21 2.75 -22.52
CA SER A 13 -12.02 4.14 -22.13
C SER A 13 -11.42 4.12 -20.74
N ALA A 14 -10.22 4.67 -20.59
CA ALA A 14 -9.54 4.81 -19.30
C ALA A 14 -10.53 5.38 -18.27
N GLU A 15 -10.66 4.70 -17.13
CA GLU A 15 -11.57 5.07 -16.05
C GLU A 15 -10.94 6.22 -15.27
N SER A 16 -11.08 7.45 -15.77
CA SER A 16 -10.50 8.57 -15.05
C SER A 16 -11.30 8.92 -13.79
N ASN A 17 -10.65 8.85 -12.64
CA ASN A 17 -11.19 9.30 -11.36
C ASN A 17 -10.76 10.73 -10.99
N GLY A 18 -9.89 11.33 -11.81
CA GLY A 18 -9.22 12.60 -11.56
C GLY A 18 -8.25 12.53 -10.37
N GLY A 19 -7.45 13.57 -10.17
CA GLY A 19 -6.42 13.58 -9.13
C GLY A 19 -5.05 13.16 -9.65
N VAL A 20 -4.24 12.54 -8.79
CA VAL A 20 -2.85 12.21 -9.14
C VAL A 20 -2.79 10.93 -9.96
N ARG A 21 -2.16 11.04 -11.14
CA ARG A 21 -2.03 9.95 -12.11
C ARG A 21 -0.95 8.97 -11.67
N VAL A 22 -1.37 7.78 -11.26
CA VAL A 22 -0.49 6.71 -10.78
C VAL A 22 -0.55 5.57 -11.79
N MET A 23 0.60 5.13 -12.31
CA MET A 23 0.70 3.98 -13.23
C MET A 23 1.20 2.74 -12.48
N PRO A 24 0.33 1.75 -12.20
CA PRO A 24 0.77 0.42 -11.78
C PRO A 24 1.40 -0.30 -12.99
N LEU A 25 2.72 -0.47 -13.00
CA LEU A 25 3.49 -1.01 -14.13
C LEU A 25 4.18 -2.32 -13.74
N GLY A 26 3.92 -3.39 -14.49
CA GLY A 26 4.57 -4.66 -14.19
C GLY A 26 4.06 -5.85 -15.00
N ASP A 27 4.24 -7.03 -14.44
CA ASP A 27 3.84 -8.31 -15.02
C ASP A 27 2.49 -8.81 -14.47
N SER A 28 2.29 -10.14 -14.44
CA SER A 28 1.09 -10.83 -13.95
C SER A 28 0.76 -10.50 -12.50
N ILE A 29 1.77 -10.13 -11.71
CA ILE A 29 1.54 -9.75 -10.31
C ILE A 29 0.85 -8.38 -10.24
N THR A 30 1.20 -7.44 -11.13
CA THR A 30 0.51 -6.14 -11.22
C THR A 30 -0.86 -6.26 -11.91
N ASP A 31 -0.95 -7.14 -12.91
CA ASP A 31 -2.22 -7.52 -13.55
C ASP A 31 -3.21 -8.09 -12.53
N GLY A 32 -2.73 -8.86 -11.54
CA GLY A 32 -3.61 -9.56 -10.60
C GLY A 32 -4.13 -10.87 -11.20
N PHE A 33 -3.28 -11.63 -11.90
CA PHE A 33 -3.65 -12.81 -12.69
C PHE A 33 -4.68 -13.75 -12.02
N ASN A 34 -4.44 -14.12 -10.75
CA ASN A 34 -5.30 -15.03 -9.98
C ASN A 34 -6.26 -14.31 -9.03
N VAL A 35 -6.08 -13.01 -8.82
CA VAL A 35 -6.95 -12.13 -8.02
C VAL A 35 -7.09 -10.84 -8.83
N PRO A 36 -8.09 -10.72 -9.74
CA PRO A 36 -8.23 -9.55 -10.59
C PRO A 36 -8.20 -8.26 -9.77
N GLY A 37 -7.39 -7.28 -10.17
CA GLY A 37 -7.12 -6.06 -9.39
C GLY A 37 -5.89 -6.18 -8.46
N GLY A 38 -5.52 -7.38 -8.02
CA GLY A 38 -4.31 -7.65 -7.24
C GLY A 38 -4.15 -6.72 -6.03
N TYR A 39 -2.96 -6.12 -5.88
CA TYR A 39 -2.68 -5.16 -4.82
C TYR A 39 -3.42 -3.83 -5.02
N ARG A 40 -3.89 -3.50 -6.22
CA ARG A 40 -4.57 -2.23 -6.52
C ARG A 40 -5.87 -2.09 -5.74
N ILE A 41 -6.54 -3.21 -5.43
CA ILE A 41 -7.77 -3.24 -4.62
C ILE A 41 -7.55 -2.56 -3.27
N GLU A 42 -6.63 -3.09 -2.46
CA GLU A 42 -6.38 -2.57 -1.12
C GLU A 42 -5.63 -1.23 -1.17
N LEU A 43 -4.78 -1.02 -2.19
CA LEU A 43 -4.08 0.24 -2.37
C LEU A 43 -5.06 1.39 -2.65
N TRP A 44 -6.09 1.16 -3.48
CA TRP A 44 -7.18 2.11 -3.72
C TRP A 44 -7.94 2.46 -2.44
N GLN A 45 -8.27 1.45 -1.63
CA GLN A 45 -8.96 1.67 -0.36
C GLN A 45 -8.11 2.53 0.58
N ARG A 46 -6.79 2.31 0.61
CA ARG A 46 -5.85 3.13 1.38
C ARG A 46 -5.83 4.58 0.89
N PHE A 47 -5.75 4.81 -0.42
CA PHE A 47 -5.83 6.16 -0.97
C PHE A 47 -7.13 6.87 -0.58
N THR A 48 -8.27 6.20 -0.80
CA THR A 48 -9.59 6.75 -0.48
C THR A 48 -9.71 7.06 1.01
N SER A 49 -9.29 6.13 1.88
CA SER A 49 -9.30 6.33 3.33
C SER A 49 -8.35 7.43 3.81
N GLY A 50 -7.25 7.65 3.08
CA GLY A 50 -6.29 8.71 3.33
C GLY A 50 -6.70 10.07 2.76
N GLY A 51 -7.86 10.16 2.10
CA GLY A 51 -8.32 11.39 1.44
C GLY A 51 -7.56 11.75 0.16
N TYR A 52 -6.79 10.81 -0.39
CA TYR A 52 -6.08 11.00 -1.65
C TYR A 52 -7.02 10.74 -2.82
N ARG A 53 -7.00 11.66 -3.80
CA ARG A 53 -7.68 11.48 -5.07
C ARG A 53 -6.69 10.96 -6.09
N ILE A 54 -6.88 9.71 -6.52
CA ILE A 54 -5.99 9.00 -7.42
C ILE A 54 -6.72 8.68 -8.72
N ASP A 55 -5.96 8.76 -9.81
CA ASP A 55 -6.31 8.33 -11.15
C ASP A 55 -5.33 7.21 -11.49
N PHE A 56 -5.74 5.94 -11.41
CA PHE A 56 -4.88 4.90 -11.96
C PHE A 56 -4.84 5.06 -13.48
N VAL A 57 -3.69 4.82 -14.09
CA VAL A 57 -3.54 4.99 -15.54
C VAL A 57 -2.80 3.83 -16.17
N GLY A 58 -3.25 3.47 -17.36
CA GLY A 58 -2.64 2.47 -18.21
C GLY A 58 -3.61 2.01 -19.30
N SER A 59 -3.18 1.09 -20.13
CA SER A 59 -4.00 0.53 -21.22
C SER A 59 -4.71 -0.77 -20.86
N GLN A 60 -4.39 -1.36 -19.71
CA GLN A 60 -5.02 -2.58 -19.21
C GLN A 60 -6.08 -2.23 -18.18
N PHE A 61 -7.09 -3.10 -18.04
CA PHE A 61 -8.26 -2.86 -17.22
C PHE A 61 -8.76 -4.16 -16.62
N ASN A 62 -8.76 -4.28 -15.28
CA ASN A 62 -9.42 -5.36 -14.56
C ASN A 62 -9.58 -5.05 -13.06
N GLY A 63 -10.41 -5.83 -12.37
CA GLY A 63 -10.62 -5.77 -10.92
C GLY A 63 -12.07 -6.00 -10.52
N PRO A 64 -12.36 -6.15 -9.21
CA PRO A 64 -13.71 -6.20 -8.68
C PRO A 64 -14.32 -4.80 -8.64
N SER A 65 -15.65 -4.69 -8.59
CA SER A 65 -16.35 -3.40 -8.45
C SER A 65 -15.99 -2.59 -7.20
N SER A 66 -15.33 -3.21 -6.21
CA SER A 66 -14.80 -2.52 -5.03
C SER A 66 -13.51 -1.75 -5.30
N LEU A 67 -12.86 -1.97 -6.45
CA LEU A 67 -11.76 -1.15 -6.94
C LEU A 67 -12.39 0.02 -7.72
N GLY A 68 -12.19 1.24 -7.26
CA GLY A 68 -12.83 2.42 -7.89
C GLY A 68 -12.16 2.88 -9.17
N ASP A 69 -10.98 2.34 -9.48
CA ASP A 69 -10.26 2.59 -10.72
C ASP A 69 -9.53 1.33 -11.17
N HIS A 70 -9.96 0.77 -12.29
CA HIS A 70 -9.48 -0.52 -12.76
C HIS A 70 -8.26 -0.41 -13.68
N ASP A 71 -7.83 0.79 -14.05
CA ASP A 71 -6.76 0.99 -15.02
C ASP A 71 -5.39 0.53 -14.47
N HIS A 72 -4.57 -0.06 -15.32
CA HIS A 72 -3.20 -0.45 -15.00
C HIS A 72 -2.35 -0.70 -16.26
N GLN A 73 -1.06 -0.93 -16.05
CA GLN A 73 -0.10 -1.34 -17.07
C GLN A 73 0.60 -2.65 -16.67
N GLY A 74 -0.19 -3.60 -16.15
CA GLY A 74 0.26 -4.95 -15.78
C GLY A 74 0.07 -5.94 -16.92
N HIS A 75 1.11 -6.69 -17.29
CA HIS A 75 1.07 -7.61 -18.44
C HIS A 75 1.50 -9.02 -18.04
N SER A 76 0.53 -9.92 -17.93
CA SER A 76 0.80 -11.31 -17.53
C SER A 76 1.84 -12.00 -18.43
N GLY A 77 2.88 -12.56 -17.80
CA GLY A 77 3.99 -13.27 -18.48
C GLY A 77 5.09 -12.38 -19.08
N TRP A 78 5.01 -11.05 -18.96
CA TRP A 78 5.98 -10.16 -19.59
C TRP A 78 7.28 -10.01 -18.78
N THR A 79 8.39 -9.94 -19.50
CA THR A 79 9.74 -9.66 -18.99
C THR A 79 10.04 -8.16 -18.99
N ILE A 80 11.14 -7.76 -18.36
CA ILE A 80 11.66 -6.39 -18.39
C ILE A 80 11.82 -5.87 -19.83
N ALA A 81 12.36 -6.69 -20.73
CA ALA A 81 12.61 -6.30 -22.11
C ALA A 81 11.32 -5.98 -22.88
N GLN A 82 10.25 -6.73 -22.63
CA GLN A 82 8.96 -6.50 -23.28
C GLN A 82 8.29 -5.22 -22.75
N ILE A 83 8.43 -4.92 -21.46
CA ILE A 83 8.00 -3.63 -20.91
C ILE A 83 8.83 -2.47 -21.51
N ASP A 84 10.16 -2.60 -21.54
CA ASP A 84 11.08 -1.58 -22.07
C ASP A 84 10.80 -1.19 -23.54
N ALA A 85 10.38 -2.17 -24.35
CA ALA A 85 10.00 -1.96 -25.74
C ALA A 85 8.77 -1.06 -25.92
N ASN A 86 7.90 -0.96 -24.91
CA ASN A 86 6.59 -0.30 -25.02
C ASN A 86 6.44 0.91 -24.09
N VAL A 87 7.24 0.99 -23.02
CA VAL A 87 7.03 1.93 -21.91
C VAL A 87 6.99 3.40 -22.34
N VAL A 88 7.76 3.80 -23.36
CA VAL A 88 7.78 5.18 -23.86
C VAL A 88 6.40 5.59 -24.39
N ASN A 89 5.73 4.71 -25.12
CA ASN A 89 4.41 4.99 -25.67
C ASN A 89 3.37 5.13 -24.56
N TRP A 90 3.42 4.24 -23.56
CA TRP A 90 2.50 4.29 -22.43
C TRP A 90 2.71 5.54 -21.58
N LEU A 91 3.95 5.89 -21.23
CA LEU A 91 4.25 7.10 -20.46
C LEU A 91 3.79 8.38 -21.18
N ARG A 92 3.94 8.45 -22.50
CA ARG A 92 3.46 9.60 -23.29
C ARG A 92 1.94 9.64 -23.37
N ALA A 93 1.29 8.49 -23.52
CA ALA A 93 -0.16 8.41 -23.61
C ALA A 93 -0.86 8.77 -22.29
N THR A 94 -0.28 8.37 -21.15
CA THR A 94 -0.92 8.51 -19.85
C THR A 94 -0.29 9.55 -18.93
N ASN A 95 0.88 10.10 -19.29
CA ASN A 95 1.57 11.17 -18.54
C ASN A 95 1.49 11.01 -17.01
N PRO A 96 1.98 9.90 -16.44
CA PRO A 96 1.81 9.63 -15.02
C PRO A 96 2.67 10.57 -14.16
N ARG A 97 2.14 10.98 -13.00
CA ARG A 97 2.92 11.62 -11.94
C ARG A 97 3.74 10.60 -11.17
N THR A 98 3.23 9.37 -11.04
CA THR A 98 3.90 8.32 -10.28
C THR A 98 3.83 7.00 -11.01
N VAL A 99 4.92 6.24 -10.99
CA VAL A 99 5.02 4.90 -11.58
C VAL A 99 5.37 3.91 -10.48
N LEU A 100 4.57 2.85 -10.34
CA LEU A 100 4.82 1.72 -9.44
C LEU A 100 5.39 0.58 -10.27
N LEU A 101 6.70 0.43 -10.31
CA LEU A 101 7.38 -0.58 -11.13
C LEU A 101 7.65 -1.85 -10.30
N HIS A 102 6.95 -2.94 -10.63
CA HIS A 102 7.23 -4.28 -10.13
C HIS A 102 7.33 -5.26 -11.30
N ILE A 103 8.56 -5.55 -11.73
CA ILE A 103 8.87 -6.35 -12.92
C ILE A 103 10.12 -7.18 -12.70
N GLY A 104 10.28 -8.27 -13.45
CA GLY A 104 11.47 -9.13 -13.44
C GLY A 104 11.18 -10.55 -12.99
N THR A 105 9.97 -10.85 -12.49
CA THR A 105 9.57 -12.21 -12.11
C THR A 105 9.73 -13.18 -13.28
N ASN A 106 9.33 -12.77 -14.48
CA ASN A 106 9.42 -13.61 -15.68
C ASN A 106 10.86 -13.79 -16.18
N ASP A 107 11.73 -12.79 -15.98
CA ASP A 107 13.16 -12.91 -16.28
C ASP A 107 13.83 -14.01 -15.43
N MET A 108 13.28 -14.33 -14.25
CA MET A 108 13.81 -15.38 -13.37
C MET A 108 13.61 -16.81 -13.89
N TYR A 109 12.82 -16.99 -14.95
CA TYR A 109 12.74 -18.24 -15.70
C TYR A 109 13.77 -18.35 -16.83
N GLY A 110 14.39 -17.23 -17.22
CA GLY A 110 15.30 -17.13 -18.36
C GLY A 110 16.68 -16.62 -17.96
N ASP A 111 17.18 -15.60 -18.68
CA ASP A 111 18.47 -14.97 -18.36
C ASP A 111 18.36 -14.11 -17.09
N THR A 112 18.72 -14.72 -15.97
CA THR A 112 18.74 -14.04 -14.66
C THR A 112 19.93 -13.10 -14.50
N SER A 113 21.02 -13.33 -15.23
CA SER A 113 22.28 -12.59 -15.10
C SER A 113 22.20 -11.19 -15.73
N GLY A 114 21.53 -11.07 -16.87
CA GLY A 114 21.31 -9.78 -17.54
C GLY A 114 20.12 -8.98 -17.00
N ALA A 115 19.26 -9.58 -16.17
CA ALA A 115 18.05 -8.93 -15.68
C ALA A 115 18.31 -7.62 -14.90
N PRO A 116 19.32 -7.52 -14.01
CA PRO A 116 19.64 -6.24 -13.35
C PRO A 116 20.01 -5.12 -14.33
N ALA A 117 20.80 -5.43 -15.37
CA ALA A 117 21.17 -4.44 -16.37
C ALA A 117 19.96 -3.98 -17.19
N ARG A 118 19.07 -4.91 -17.56
CA ARG A 118 17.80 -4.57 -18.23
C ARG A 118 16.91 -3.68 -17.35
N LEU A 119 16.81 -3.97 -16.05
CA LEU A 119 16.04 -3.13 -15.12
C LEU A 119 16.65 -1.73 -15.06
N ALA A 120 17.97 -1.62 -14.94
CA ALA A 120 18.68 -0.35 -14.90
C ALA A 120 18.39 0.49 -16.16
N THR A 121 18.45 -0.12 -17.35
CA THR A 121 18.07 0.52 -18.62
C THR A 121 16.60 0.93 -18.65
N LEU A 122 15.69 0.09 -18.16
CA LEU A 122 14.26 0.42 -18.09
C LEU A 122 14.00 1.63 -17.19
N VAL A 123 14.63 1.70 -16.01
CA VAL A 123 14.51 2.84 -15.09
C VAL A 123 15.05 4.12 -15.74
N ASP A 124 16.17 4.05 -16.45
CA ASP A 124 16.71 5.19 -17.19
C ASP A 124 15.74 5.64 -18.30
N ARG A 125 15.15 4.69 -19.04
CA ARG A 125 14.15 4.98 -20.08
C ARG A 125 12.92 5.68 -19.52
N ILE A 126 12.39 5.20 -18.39
CA ILE A 126 11.25 5.81 -17.71
C ILE A 126 11.61 7.23 -17.26
N THR A 127 12.71 7.40 -16.51
CA THR A 127 13.10 8.69 -15.93
C THR A 127 13.63 9.70 -16.93
N ASN A 128 14.01 9.28 -18.15
CA ASN A 128 14.30 10.19 -19.26
C ASN A 128 13.04 10.60 -20.02
N THR A 129 12.03 9.73 -20.09
CA THR A 129 10.77 10.02 -20.79
C THR A 129 9.84 10.86 -19.92
N ALA A 130 9.78 10.58 -18.62
CA ALA A 130 8.95 11.27 -17.63
C ALA A 130 9.83 11.80 -16.48
N PRO A 131 10.65 12.84 -16.70
CA PRO A 131 11.62 13.33 -15.72
C PRO A 131 10.99 13.91 -14.45
N ASN A 132 9.71 14.29 -14.51
CA ASN A 132 8.96 14.82 -13.37
C ASN A 132 8.17 13.75 -12.60
N ALA A 133 8.17 12.50 -13.07
CA ALA A 133 7.47 11.42 -12.40
C ALA A 133 8.30 10.85 -11.25
N ASP A 134 7.65 10.51 -10.14
CA ASP A 134 8.25 9.70 -9.08
C ASP A 134 8.15 8.21 -9.47
N VAL A 135 9.28 7.56 -9.64
CA VAL A 135 9.36 6.15 -10.06
C VAL A 135 9.74 5.30 -8.86
N PHE A 136 8.79 4.53 -8.36
CA PHE A 136 9.02 3.58 -7.28
C PHE A 136 9.36 2.22 -7.87
N VAL A 137 10.57 1.74 -7.59
CA VAL A 137 11.09 0.46 -8.09
C VAL A 137 11.06 -0.53 -6.94
N ALA A 138 10.23 -1.56 -7.08
CA ALA A 138 10.09 -2.61 -6.09
C ALA A 138 11.13 -3.71 -6.29
N THR A 139 11.62 -4.29 -5.18
CA THR A 139 12.10 -5.68 -5.22
C THR A 139 10.96 -6.60 -5.66
N ILE A 140 11.26 -7.71 -6.34
CA ILE A 140 10.21 -8.70 -6.65
C ILE A 140 9.97 -9.61 -5.45
N ILE A 141 8.74 -10.08 -5.29
CA ILE A 141 8.31 -10.96 -4.19
C ILE A 141 9.04 -12.33 -4.22
N PRO A 142 9.06 -13.08 -3.09
CA PRO A 142 9.58 -14.44 -3.08
C PRO A 142 8.88 -15.35 -4.10
N LYS A 143 9.60 -16.35 -4.59
CA LYS A 143 9.06 -17.28 -5.60
C LYS A 143 9.49 -18.71 -5.33
N SER A 144 8.53 -19.63 -5.32
CA SER A 144 8.80 -21.06 -5.19
C SER A 144 9.67 -21.58 -6.36
N GLY A 145 10.66 -22.40 -6.02
CA GLY A 145 11.58 -23.03 -6.98
C GLY A 145 12.61 -22.10 -7.65
N ALA A 146 12.55 -20.79 -7.44
CA ALA A 146 13.49 -19.83 -8.03
C ALA A 146 13.88 -18.69 -7.06
N ASP A 147 13.70 -18.89 -5.76
CA ASP A 147 13.92 -17.84 -4.75
C ASP A 147 15.38 -17.38 -4.67
N ASN A 148 16.35 -18.28 -4.94
CA ASN A 148 17.76 -17.91 -5.00
C ASN A 148 18.04 -16.91 -6.12
N GLN A 149 17.44 -17.12 -7.30
CA GLN A 149 17.52 -16.23 -8.46
C GLN A 149 16.86 -14.89 -8.16
N VAL A 150 15.67 -14.92 -7.56
CA VAL A 150 14.95 -13.73 -7.09
C VAL A 150 15.83 -12.91 -6.14
N ARG A 151 16.44 -13.54 -5.12
CA ARG A 151 17.32 -12.83 -4.17
C ARG A 151 18.56 -12.26 -4.86
N GLY A 152 19.14 -12.98 -5.82
CA GLY A 152 20.26 -12.50 -6.63
C GLY A 152 19.90 -11.26 -7.45
N TYR A 153 18.74 -11.27 -8.12
CA TYR A 153 18.21 -10.12 -8.84
C TYR A 153 17.90 -8.94 -7.91
N ASN A 154 17.19 -9.21 -6.81
CA ASN A 154 16.80 -8.21 -5.81
C ASN A 154 18.01 -7.52 -5.15
N ALA A 155 19.13 -8.22 -4.98
CA ALA A 155 20.34 -7.64 -4.40
C ALA A 155 20.92 -6.47 -5.22
N ALA A 156 20.65 -6.41 -6.53
CA ALA A 156 21.11 -5.33 -7.39
C ALA A 156 20.22 -4.08 -7.35
N ILE A 157 18.94 -4.23 -7.01
CA ILE A 157 17.92 -3.17 -7.13
C ILE A 157 18.24 -1.95 -6.25
N PRO A 158 18.66 -2.08 -4.97
CA PRO A 158 19.03 -0.94 -4.16
C PRO A 158 20.14 -0.09 -4.78
N GLY A 159 21.17 -0.72 -5.37
CA GLY A 159 22.26 0.00 -6.05
C GLY A 159 21.81 0.69 -7.34
N ILE A 160 20.91 0.07 -8.10
CA ILE A 160 20.28 0.69 -9.28
C ILE A 160 19.51 1.94 -8.84
N VAL A 161 18.62 1.84 -7.86
CA VAL A 161 17.84 2.99 -7.38
C VAL A 161 18.76 4.09 -6.81
N GLN A 162 19.69 3.73 -5.93
CA GLN A 162 20.59 4.69 -5.28
C GLN A 162 21.44 5.47 -6.28
N SER A 163 21.99 4.80 -7.29
CA SER A 163 22.80 5.47 -8.32
C SER A 163 22.01 6.49 -9.15
N ARG A 164 20.75 6.17 -9.52
CA ARG A 164 19.88 7.11 -10.24
C ARG A 164 19.41 8.26 -9.34
N ALA A 165 19.10 7.98 -8.07
CA ALA A 165 18.74 9.02 -7.10
C ALA A 165 19.91 10.00 -6.88
N ALA A 166 21.14 9.50 -6.74
CA ALA A 166 22.35 10.31 -6.65
C ALA A 166 22.61 11.16 -7.91
N ALA A 167 22.15 10.69 -9.08
CA ALA A 167 22.15 11.44 -10.33
C ALA A 167 20.97 12.43 -10.47
N GLY A 168 20.19 12.66 -9.41
CA GLY A 168 19.08 13.61 -9.38
C GLY A 168 17.78 13.11 -10.00
N LYS A 169 17.68 11.81 -10.35
CA LYS A 169 16.41 11.23 -10.80
C LYS A 169 15.48 10.99 -9.60
N ARG A 170 14.18 11.15 -9.82
CA ARG A 170 13.12 10.90 -8.82
C ARG A 170 12.79 9.41 -8.76
N VAL A 171 13.71 8.62 -8.21
CA VAL A 171 13.55 7.16 -8.07
C VAL A 171 13.58 6.75 -6.60
N HIS A 172 12.72 5.80 -6.24
CA HIS A 172 12.50 5.40 -4.85
C HIS A 172 12.47 3.88 -4.75
N LEU A 173 13.10 3.30 -3.73
CA LEU A 173 13.12 1.85 -3.52
C LEU A 173 11.90 1.42 -2.72
N VAL A 174 11.29 0.29 -3.09
CA VAL A 174 10.25 -0.38 -2.30
C VAL A 174 10.69 -1.81 -2.00
N ASP A 175 10.90 -2.15 -0.72
CA ASP A 175 11.23 -3.52 -0.33
C ASP A 175 9.96 -4.38 -0.25
N MET A 176 9.50 -4.85 -1.41
CA MET A 176 8.34 -5.73 -1.53
C MET A 176 8.65 -7.17 -1.14
N TYR A 177 9.88 -7.62 -1.39
CA TYR A 177 10.32 -8.99 -1.08
C TYR A 177 10.09 -9.32 0.39
N ARG A 178 10.48 -8.42 1.30
CA ARG A 178 10.30 -8.63 2.74
C ARG A 178 8.86 -8.57 3.22
N ALA A 179 7.96 -8.00 2.42
CA ALA A 179 6.56 -7.90 2.79
C ALA A 179 5.82 -9.25 2.63
N LEU A 180 6.35 -10.19 1.84
CA LEU A 180 5.68 -11.44 1.51
C LEU A 180 6.52 -12.66 1.90
N THR A 181 5.83 -13.79 2.03
CA THR A 181 6.40 -15.13 2.25
C THR A 181 5.83 -16.11 1.23
N LEU A 182 6.40 -17.32 1.11
CA LEU A 182 5.87 -18.32 0.18
C LEU A 182 4.42 -18.75 0.49
N SER A 183 3.97 -18.67 1.74
CA SER A 183 2.57 -18.95 2.11
C SER A 183 1.59 -17.86 1.64
N ASP A 184 2.11 -16.71 1.24
CA ASP A 184 1.31 -15.64 0.65
C ASP A 184 1.09 -15.85 -0.85
N LEU A 185 1.56 -16.95 -1.43
CA LEU A 185 1.44 -17.27 -2.86
C LEU A 185 0.38 -18.37 -3.07
N ALA A 186 -0.39 -18.25 -4.15
CA ALA A 186 -1.43 -19.22 -4.50
C ALA A 186 -0.88 -20.43 -5.27
N ASP A 187 0.11 -20.20 -6.13
CA ASP A 187 0.71 -21.19 -7.04
C ASP A 187 2.24 -21.22 -6.95
N GLY A 188 2.80 -20.55 -5.94
CA GLY A 188 4.25 -20.38 -5.78
C GLY A 188 4.86 -19.24 -6.59
N VAL A 189 4.06 -18.45 -7.33
CA VAL A 189 4.50 -17.28 -8.08
C VAL A 189 3.59 -16.07 -7.82
N HIS A 190 2.29 -16.25 -7.96
CA HIS A 190 1.31 -15.18 -7.82
C HIS A 190 0.82 -15.09 -6.37
N PRO A 191 0.75 -13.89 -5.79
CA PRO A 191 0.18 -13.70 -4.47
C PRO A 191 -1.28 -14.19 -4.38
N ASN A 192 -1.67 -14.74 -3.24
CA ASN A 192 -3.08 -14.87 -2.89
C ASN A 192 -3.63 -13.51 -2.41
N ALA A 193 -4.93 -13.45 -2.08
CA ALA A 193 -5.55 -12.22 -1.60
C ALA A 193 -4.85 -11.59 -0.38
N THR A 194 -4.25 -12.40 0.49
CA THR A 194 -3.47 -11.91 1.64
C THR A 194 -2.12 -11.36 1.21
N GLY A 195 -1.40 -12.03 0.31
CA GLY A 195 -0.16 -11.51 -0.25
C GLY A 195 -0.36 -10.17 -0.96
N TYR A 196 -1.40 -10.03 -1.78
CA TYR A 196 -1.72 -8.77 -2.43
C TYR A 196 -2.06 -7.63 -1.45
N ARG A 197 -2.72 -7.92 -0.33
CA ARG A 197 -2.93 -6.91 0.74
C ARG A 197 -1.61 -6.44 1.35
N LYS A 198 -0.65 -7.36 1.58
CA LYS A 198 0.68 -6.98 2.08
C LYS A 198 1.46 -6.13 1.07
N MET A 199 1.35 -6.45 -0.22
CA MET A 199 1.94 -5.62 -1.28
C MET A 199 1.35 -4.21 -1.28
N ALA A 200 0.03 -4.07 -1.12
CA ALA A 200 -0.64 -2.78 -1.06
C ALA A 200 -0.16 -1.92 0.11
N VAL A 201 0.08 -2.53 1.29
CA VAL A 201 0.69 -1.84 2.44
C VAL A 201 2.07 -1.33 2.07
N ALA A 202 2.96 -2.17 1.54
CA ALA A 202 4.32 -1.77 1.18
C ALA A 202 4.36 -0.63 0.16
N TRP A 203 3.49 -0.67 -0.85
CA TRP A 203 3.34 0.41 -1.83
C TRP A 203 2.86 1.70 -1.20
N TYR A 204 1.72 1.66 -0.51
CA TYR A 204 1.14 2.83 0.13
C TYR A 204 2.14 3.48 1.09
N ASP A 205 2.88 2.63 1.80
CA ASP A 205 3.86 3.06 2.76
C ASP A 205 5.04 3.82 2.15
N ALA A 206 5.55 3.35 1.02
CA ALA A 206 6.58 4.05 0.28
C ALA A 206 6.06 5.37 -0.31
N LEU A 207 4.86 5.36 -0.87
CA LEU A 207 4.27 6.52 -1.52
C LEU A 207 4.09 7.71 -0.56
N ARG A 208 3.60 7.46 0.65
CA ARG A 208 3.43 8.53 1.66
C ARG A 208 4.73 9.20 2.12
N LEU A 209 5.89 8.56 1.89
CA LEU A 209 7.19 9.14 2.25
C LEU A 209 7.71 10.14 1.20
N VAL A 210 7.08 10.21 0.03
CA VAL A 210 7.49 11.08 -1.08
C VAL A 210 6.40 12.12 -1.33
N PRO A 211 6.63 13.39 -0.93
CA PRO A 211 5.68 14.47 -1.15
C PRO A 211 5.25 14.61 -2.61
N GLY A 212 3.94 14.72 -2.83
CA GLY A 212 3.36 14.92 -4.16
C GLY A 212 3.33 13.69 -5.07
N SER A 213 3.76 12.52 -4.60
CA SER A 213 3.65 11.28 -5.38
C SER A 213 2.21 10.74 -5.47
N ILE A 214 1.39 10.99 -4.45
CA ILE A 214 -0.03 10.61 -4.41
C ILE A 214 -0.95 11.81 -4.16
N GLY A 215 -0.42 13.00 -4.39
CA GLY A 215 -1.09 14.28 -4.12
C GLY A 215 -0.67 14.89 -2.78
N GLY A 216 -1.27 16.02 -2.43
CA GLY A 216 -1.05 16.68 -1.15
C GLY A 216 0.22 17.53 -1.05
N ASP A 217 0.60 18.28 -2.09
CA ASP A 217 1.74 19.24 -2.07
C ASP A 217 1.56 20.43 -1.10
N THR A 218 0.68 20.32 -0.11
CA THR A 218 0.71 21.15 1.10
C THR A 218 0.93 20.25 2.32
N PRO A 219 2.08 20.38 3.03
CA PRO A 219 1.98 20.40 4.48
C PRO A 219 0.88 21.41 4.84
N PRO A 220 0.02 21.18 5.85
CA PRO A 220 -1.07 22.09 6.16
C PRO A 220 -0.50 23.50 6.36
N THR A 221 -0.65 24.34 5.33
CA THR A 221 -0.25 25.74 5.32
C THR A 221 -1.54 26.53 5.25
N THR A 222 -2.26 26.55 6.35
CA THR A 222 -3.03 27.74 6.70
C THR A 222 -2.00 28.72 7.25
N ALA A 223 -1.68 29.77 6.48
CA ALA A 223 -0.96 30.91 7.02
C ALA A 223 -1.72 31.44 8.25
N PRO A 224 -1.04 31.76 9.37
CA PRO A 224 -1.68 32.39 10.51
C PRO A 224 -2.35 33.70 10.07
N PRO A 225 -3.57 34.02 10.54
CA PRO A 225 -4.19 35.31 10.27
C PRO A 225 -3.32 36.43 10.86
N THR A 226 -3.02 37.45 10.05
CA THR A 226 -2.22 38.65 10.37
C THR A 226 -2.98 39.66 11.24
N THR A 227 -3.63 39.20 12.30
CA THR A 227 -4.20 40.08 13.32
C THR A 227 -3.60 39.74 14.68
N ALA A 228 -2.95 40.73 15.29
CA ALA A 228 -2.30 40.62 16.59
C ALA A 228 -3.27 40.03 17.64
N PRO A 229 -2.91 38.93 18.34
CA PRO A 229 -3.77 38.33 19.36
C PRO A 229 -3.91 39.20 20.62
N PRO A 230 -5.09 39.19 21.28
CA PRO A 230 -5.25 39.72 22.63
C PRO A 230 -4.48 38.88 23.66
N THR A 231 -3.97 39.54 24.70
CA THR A 231 -3.12 39.03 25.78
C THR A 231 -3.88 38.26 26.87
N THR A 232 -4.54 37.16 26.51
CA THR A 232 -5.07 36.24 27.53
C THR A 232 -4.71 34.79 27.21
N ALA A 233 -3.96 34.17 28.12
CA ALA A 233 -3.49 32.79 28.02
C ALA A 233 -4.66 31.80 27.97
N PRO A 234 -4.68 30.85 27.01
CA PRO A 234 -5.62 29.73 27.02
C PRO A 234 -5.33 28.76 28.18
N PRO A 235 -6.36 28.08 28.74
CA PRO A 235 -6.14 27.04 29.73
C PRO A 235 -5.41 25.86 29.08
N THR A 236 -4.25 25.50 29.62
CA THR A 236 -3.49 24.32 29.23
C THR A 236 -4.16 23.08 29.79
N THR A 237 -4.80 22.30 28.94
CA THR A 237 -4.95 20.86 29.22
C THR A 237 -3.61 20.21 28.88
N PRO A 238 -2.95 19.49 29.80
CA PRO A 238 -1.69 18.82 29.52
C PRO A 238 -1.81 17.88 28.32
N PRO A 239 -0.79 17.76 27.45
CA PRO A 239 -0.71 16.69 26.46
C PRO A 239 -0.90 15.34 27.16
N PRO A 240 -1.64 14.38 26.60
CA PRO A 240 -1.76 13.07 27.22
C PRO A 240 -0.37 12.45 27.31
N SER A 241 0.06 12.11 28.52
CA SER A 241 1.36 11.50 28.84
C SER A 241 1.45 10.01 28.46
N GLY A 242 0.65 9.58 27.49
CA GLY A 242 0.58 8.21 27.03
C GLY A 242 1.67 7.92 26.01
N GLY A 243 2.59 6.99 26.30
CA GLY A 243 3.64 6.52 25.37
C GLY A 243 3.11 5.77 24.13
N CYS A 244 1.83 5.95 23.78
CA CYS A 244 1.21 5.35 22.62
C CYS A 244 0.12 6.25 22.00
N ARG A 245 -0.06 6.10 20.68
CA ARG A 245 -1.15 6.69 19.90
C ARG A 245 -1.85 5.59 19.11
N VAL A 246 -3.18 5.63 19.06
CA VAL A 246 -3.99 4.63 18.35
C VAL A 246 -4.83 5.30 17.28
N ALA A 247 -4.68 4.83 16.04
CA ALA A 247 -5.60 5.14 14.95
C ALA A 247 -6.54 3.96 14.72
N TYR A 248 -7.81 4.24 14.49
CA TYR A 248 -8.84 3.23 14.35
C TYR A 248 -9.82 3.65 13.26
N THR A 249 -9.98 2.81 12.24
CA THR A 249 -10.93 3.00 11.14
C THR A 249 -11.93 1.85 11.08
N VAL A 250 -13.17 2.16 10.70
CA VAL A 250 -14.26 1.19 10.53
C VAL A 250 -14.72 1.20 9.09
N ASN A 251 -14.95 0.01 8.54
CA ASN A 251 -15.80 -0.20 7.37
C ASN A 251 -16.97 -1.10 7.78
N ALA A 252 -18.21 -0.65 7.65
CA ALA A 252 -19.39 -1.35 8.11
C ALA A 252 -20.42 -1.58 6.99
N TRP A 253 -21.14 -2.70 7.06
CA TRP A 253 -22.15 -3.10 6.08
C TRP A 253 -23.21 -3.98 6.74
N GLY A 254 -24.49 -3.73 6.50
CA GLY A 254 -25.57 -4.53 7.08
C GLY A 254 -25.42 -4.66 8.61
N ASN A 255 -25.17 -5.89 9.09
CA ASN A 255 -24.89 -6.20 10.50
C ASN A 255 -23.42 -6.58 10.76
N GLY A 256 -22.51 -6.25 9.86
CA GLY A 256 -21.08 -6.59 9.91
C GLY A 256 -20.19 -5.35 9.82
N LEU A 257 -18.98 -5.45 10.37
CA LEU A 257 -17.93 -4.45 10.21
C LEU A 257 -16.55 -5.09 10.17
N THR A 258 -15.60 -4.41 9.55
CA THR A 258 -14.17 -4.58 9.80
C THR A 258 -13.62 -3.35 10.49
N ALA A 259 -12.68 -3.58 11.41
CA ALA A 259 -11.92 -2.54 12.08
C ALA A 259 -10.43 -2.73 11.78
N SER A 260 -9.76 -1.65 11.38
CA SER A 260 -8.31 -1.58 11.26
C SER A 260 -7.76 -0.66 12.35
N VAL A 261 -6.76 -1.15 13.09
CA VAL A 261 -6.20 -0.49 14.28
C VAL A 261 -4.69 -0.39 14.13
N SER A 262 -4.17 0.84 14.12
CA SER A 262 -2.73 1.11 14.12
C SER A 262 -2.30 1.58 15.50
N VAL A 263 -1.37 0.85 16.12
CA VAL A 263 -0.83 1.15 17.45
C VAL A 263 0.59 1.69 17.28
N THR A 264 0.77 2.99 17.53
CA THR A 264 2.07 3.66 17.46
C THR A 264 2.67 3.77 18.85
N ASN A 265 3.92 3.36 19.02
CA ASN A 265 4.71 3.66 20.20
C ASN A 265 5.30 5.08 20.06
N THR A 266 4.82 6.03 20.85
CA THR A 266 5.30 7.42 20.84
C THR A 266 6.41 7.66 21.87
N GLY A 267 6.80 6.62 22.61
CA GLY A 267 7.91 6.66 23.55
C GLY A 267 9.27 6.48 22.87
N SER A 268 10.34 6.64 23.67
CA SER A 268 11.74 6.49 23.25
C SER A 268 12.29 5.06 23.41
N THR A 269 11.55 4.17 24.07
CA THR A 269 11.95 2.78 24.31
C THR A 269 11.04 1.81 23.56
N PRO A 270 11.57 0.70 23.00
CA PRO A 270 10.74 -0.34 22.39
C PRO A 270 9.77 -0.97 23.38
N VAL A 271 8.53 -1.21 22.95
CA VAL A 271 7.55 -2.00 23.69
C VAL A 271 7.71 -3.46 23.27
N ASN A 272 8.06 -4.34 24.20
CA ASN A 272 8.18 -5.78 23.97
C ASN A 272 7.03 -6.52 24.67
N GLY A 273 6.28 -7.32 23.91
CA GLY A 273 5.05 -7.95 24.37
C GLY A 273 3.97 -6.89 24.63
N TRP A 274 3.10 -6.67 23.65
CA TRP A 274 2.07 -5.64 23.75
C TRP A 274 0.66 -6.22 23.85
N ALA A 275 -0.15 -5.55 24.65
CA ALA A 275 -1.57 -5.80 24.82
C ALA A 275 -2.32 -4.48 24.69
N LEU A 276 -3.17 -4.37 23.68
CA LEU A 276 -4.04 -3.23 23.45
C LEU A 276 -5.41 -3.50 24.09
N GLY A 277 -5.77 -2.77 25.13
CA GLY A 277 -7.09 -2.82 25.76
C GLY A 277 -8.04 -1.77 25.17
N PHE A 278 -9.28 -2.16 24.87
CA PHE A 278 -10.35 -1.25 24.44
C PHE A 278 -11.73 -1.86 24.75
N THR A 279 -12.77 -1.01 24.81
CA THR A 279 -14.15 -1.48 24.97
C THR A 279 -14.91 -1.33 23.67
N LEU A 280 -15.40 -2.44 23.12
CA LEU A 280 -16.28 -2.40 21.95
C LEU A 280 -17.61 -1.74 22.32
N PRO A 281 -18.18 -0.91 21.42
CA PRO A 281 -19.53 -0.41 21.58
C PRO A 281 -20.54 -1.53 21.80
N SER A 282 -21.58 -1.23 22.59
CA SER A 282 -22.67 -2.18 22.86
C SER A 282 -23.27 -2.70 21.56
N GLY A 283 -23.51 -4.01 21.51
CA GLY A 283 -24.04 -4.69 20.35
C GLY A 283 -22.99 -5.16 19.34
N GLN A 284 -21.70 -4.88 19.54
CA GLN A 284 -20.61 -5.42 18.71
C GLN A 284 -20.02 -6.71 19.29
N THR A 285 -19.74 -7.68 18.40
CA THR A 285 -19.06 -8.95 18.73
C THR A 285 -18.04 -9.30 17.66
N ILE A 286 -16.77 -9.44 18.03
CA ILE A 286 -15.68 -9.88 17.15
C ILE A 286 -15.92 -11.34 16.74
N THR A 287 -15.89 -11.60 15.44
CA THR A 287 -16.03 -12.94 14.86
C THR A 287 -14.70 -13.54 14.44
N SER A 288 -13.75 -12.70 14.01
CA SER A 288 -12.41 -13.11 13.61
C SER A 288 -11.45 -11.91 13.65
N GLY A 289 -10.15 -12.17 13.70
CA GLY A 289 -9.16 -11.09 13.67
C GLY A 289 -7.81 -11.55 13.16
N TRP A 290 -6.96 -10.57 12.83
CA TRP A 290 -5.62 -10.78 12.29
C TRP A 290 -4.58 -9.93 13.02
N ASN A 291 -3.32 -10.37 12.95
CA ASN A 291 -2.15 -9.77 13.60
C ASN A 291 -2.27 -9.60 15.14
N ALA A 292 -3.33 -10.08 15.76
CA ALA A 292 -3.53 -10.16 17.20
C ALA A 292 -4.51 -11.28 17.54
N SER A 293 -4.42 -11.77 18.77
CA SER A 293 -5.50 -12.54 19.40
C SER A 293 -6.41 -11.60 20.18
N TYR A 294 -7.72 -11.81 20.14
CA TYR A 294 -8.72 -10.96 20.76
C TYR A 294 -9.49 -11.76 21.81
N SER A 295 -9.55 -11.26 23.04
CA SER A 295 -10.36 -11.88 24.09
C SER A 295 -10.77 -10.87 25.16
N PRO A 296 -12.01 -10.95 25.68
CA PRO A 296 -13.17 -11.63 25.10
C PRO A 296 -13.57 -11.06 23.73
N SER A 297 -14.58 -11.64 23.06
CA SER A 297 -15.04 -11.17 21.74
C SER A 297 -16.01 -9.97 21.80
N SER A 298 -16.50 -9.58 22.97
CA SER A 298 -17.43 -8.46 23.16
C SER A 298 -17.14 -7.73 24.47
N GLY A 299 -17.57 -6.47 24.59
CA GLY A 299 -17.34 -5.66 25.80
C GLY A 299 -15.89 -5.19 25.90
N ALA A 300 -15.25 -5.35 27.06
CA ALA A 300 -13.86 -4.99 27.28
C ALA A 300 -12.93 -6.04 26.65
N VAL A 301 -12.34 -5.73 25.51
CA VAL A 301 -11.47 -6.61 24.70
C VAL A 301 -10.01 -6.27 24.94
N THR A 302 -9.17 -7.32 25.02
CA THR A 302 -7.72 -7.19 24.92
C THR A 302 -7.24 -7.83 23.62
N ALA A 303 -6.60 -7.04 22.76
CA ALA A 303 -5.85 -7.53 21.62
C ALA A 303 -4.38 -7.78 22.03
N ARG A 304 -3.87 -9.00 21.89
CA ARG A 304 -2.48 -9.35 22.23
C ARG A 304 -1.67 -9.67 20.99
N ASN A 305 -0.42 -9.23 20.99
CA ASN A 305 0.54 -9.50 19.92
C ASN A 305 0.64 -10.99 19.59
N VAL A 306 0.97 -11.28 18.33
CA VAL A 306 1.43 -12.60 17.89
C VAL A 306 2.96 -12.61 17.85
N SER A 307 3.57 -13.77 17.59
CA SER A 307 5.03 -13.95 17.73
C SER A 307 5.86 -13.01 16.86
N TYR A 308 5.42 -12.72 15.63
CA TYR A 308 6.21 -11.91 14.68
C TYR A 308 6.08 -10.40 14.86
N ASN A 309 5.08 -9.92 15.61
CA ASN A 309 4.87 -8.49 15.85
C ASN A 309 4.93 -8.13 17.33
N SER A 310 5.63 -8.94 18.14
CA SER A 310 5.72 -8.75 19.59
C SER A 310 6.42 -7.47 20.02
N THR A 311 7.18 -6.83 19.13
CA THR A 311 7.95 -5.62 19.43
C THR A 311 7.43 -4.44 18.62
N ILE A 312 7.11 -3.33 19.30
CA ILE A 312 6.86 -2.03 18.69
C ILE A 312 8.06 -1.14 19.03
N ALA A 313 8.96 -0.93 18.07
CA ALA A 313 10.10 -0.04 18.27
C ALA A 313 9.64 1.41 18.58
N ALA A 314 10.53 2.21 19.14
CA ALA A 314 10.26 3.62 19.40
C ALA A 314 9.87 4.34 18.10
N ASN A 315 8.79 5.11 18.13
CA ASN A 315 8.23 5.85 17.00
C ASN A 315 7.78 5.00 15.80
N THR A 316 7.56 3.69 15.99
CA THR A 316 7.00 2.81 14.95
C THR A 316 5.59 2.35 15.32
N SER A 317 4.90 1.74 14.35
CA SER A 317 3.55 1.22 14.52
C SER A 317 3.48 -0.29 14.27
N VAL A 318 2.45 -0.91 14.84
CA VAL A 318 1.93 -2.22 14.41
C VAL A 318 0.48 -2.07 14.00
N ASP A 319 0.09 -2.74 12.92
CA ASP A 319 -1.27 -2.74 12.41
C ASP A 319 -1.95 -4.07 12.68
N ILE A 320 -3.12 -4.00 13.30
CA ILE A 320 -4.00 -5.13 13.57
C ILE A 320 -5.40 -4.85 13.07
N GLY A 321 -6.24 -5.86 13.05
CA GLY A 321 -7.65 -5.63 12.79
C GLY A 321 -8.51 -6.85 13.05
N PHE A 322 -9.81 -6.63 12.96
CA PHE A 322 -10.81 -7.65 13.22
C PHE A 322 -12.08 -7.44 12.40
N GLN A 323 -12.79 -8.53 12.16
CA GLN A 323 -14.17 -8.53 11.71
C GLN A 323 -15.09 -8.71 12.92
N ALA A 324 -16.20 -7.97 12.95
CA ALA A 324 -17.22 -8.07 13.99
C ALA A 324 -18.62 -8.00 13.39
N THR A 325 -19.61 -8.50 14.11
CA THR A 325 -21.02 -8.20 13.89
C THR A 325 -21.47 -7.05 14.76
N HIS A 326 -22.52 -6.32 14.37
CA HIS A 326 -23.14 -5.27 15.19
C HIS A 326 -24.68 -5.30 15.13
N THR A 327 -25.35 -4.82 16.18
CA THR A 327 -26.83 -4.68 16.25
C THR A 327 -27.36 -3.28 15.90
N GLY A 328 -26.53 -2.46 15.25
CA GLY A 328 -26.88 -1.12 14.77
C GLY A 328 -25.86 -0.05 15.14
N ASN A 329 -24.90 -0.37 16.01
CA ASN A 329 -23.79 0.51 16.36
C ASN A 329 -22.48 -0.02 15.79
N ALA A 330 -22.01 0.58 14.70
CA ALA A 330 -20.72 0.28 14.08
C ALA A 330 -19.61 1.29 14.49
N GLY A 331 -19.79 2.03 15.59
CA GLY A 331 -18.81 3.01 16.06
C GLY A 331 -17.48 2.38 16.50
N ARG A 332 -16.48 3.24 16.77
CA ARG A 332 -15.20 2.83 17.34
C ARG A 332 -15.19 2.94 18.87
N PRO A 333 -14.32 2.18 19.58
CA PRO A 333 -14.03 2.43 20.99
C PRO A 333 -13.58 3.88 21.26
N SER A 334 -13.96 4.43 22.41
CA SER A 334 -13.63 5.81 22.79
C SER A 334 -12.27 5.95 23.48
N ALA A 335 -11.69 4.86 23.97
CA ALA A 335 -10.43 4.84 24.71
C ALA A 335 -9.66 3.55 24.45
N PHE A 336 -8.33 3.67 24.49
CA PHE A 336 -7.39 2.58 24.30
C PHE A 336 -6.29 2.63 25.36
N THR A 337 -5.79 1.47 25.76
CA THR A 337 -4.61 1.34 26.61
C THR A 337 -3.59 0.40 25.99
N LEU A 338 -2.31 0.75 26.01
CA LEU A 338 -1.20 -0.13 25.65
C LEU A 338 -0.50 -0.60 26.92
N ASN A 339 -0.57 -1.89 27.22
CA ASN A 339 -0.04 -2.48 28.45
C ASN A 339 -0.54 -1.77 29.73
N GLY A 340 -1.79 -1.30 29.71
CA GLY A 340 -2.41 -0.57 30.82
C GLY A 340 -2.20 0.96 30.80
N THR A 341 -1.31 1.47 29.96
CA THR A 341 -1.09 2.92 29.80
C THR A 341 -2.05 3.51 28.78
N ALA A 342 -2.74 4.60 29.12
CA ALA A 342 -3.67 5.26 28.20
C ALA A 342 -2.96 5.72 26.92
N CYS A 343 -3.59 5.48 25.77
CA CYS A 343 -3.11 5.99 24.48
C CYS A 343 -3.90 7.21 24.04
N ALA A 344 -3.24 8.12 23.33
CA ALA A 344 -3.94 9.17 22.58
C ALA A 344 -4.73 8.54 21.42
N VAL A 345 -5.98 8.97 21.24
CA VAL A 345 -6.81 8.56 20.10
C VAL A 345 -6.61 9.55 18.96
N ALA A 346 -6.31 9.02 17.77
CA ALA A 346 -6.15 9.77 16.53
C ALA A 346 -7.48 10.17 15.88
#